data_AF-A0A9P3NZQ6-F1
#
_entry.id   AF-A0A9P3NZQ6-F1
#
_cell.length_a   1.000
_cell.length_b   1.000
_cell.length_c   1.000
_cell.angle_alpha   90.00
_cell.angle_beta   90.00
_cell.angle_gamma   90.00
#
_symmetry.space_group_name_H-M   'P 1'
#
loop_
_entity.id
_entity.type
_entity.pdbx_description
1 polymer ?
#
loop_
_entity_poly.entity_id
_entity_poly.type
_entity_poly.pdbx_seq_one_letter_code
_entity_poly.pdbx_strand_id
1 'polypeptide(L)' 'MFIQHVAALSKRRIVLASASPRRRELLSGLGLTVDVIPSTFNEDLNKASFASAGEYAAETATHKAIEVSSKALSASQ' A
#
# COMPACT_ATOMS: atom_id res chain seq x y z
N MET A 1 6.84 17.57 1.56
CA MET A 1 5.52 17.07 1.09
C MET A 1 5.75 15.90 0.13
N PHE A 2 4.95 14.83 0.17
CA PHE A 2 5.15 13.61 -0.65
C PHE A 2 5.42 13.89 -2.15
N ILE A 3 4.76 14.90 -2.70
CA ILE A 3 4.87 15.32 -4.12
C ILE A 3 6.32 15.61 -4.53
N GLN A 4 7.16 16.16 -3.64
CA GLN A 4 8.55 16.51 -3.97
C GLN A 4 9.44 15.29 -4.28
N HIS A 5 8.97 14.07 -3.96
CA HIS A 5 9.72 12.83 -4.14
C HIS A 5 9.20 11.96 -5.30
N VAL A 6 8.13 12.37 -5.99
CA VAL A 6 7.49 11.58 -7.07
C VAL A 6 8.48 11.24 -8.18
N ALA A 7 9.34 12.17 -8.58
CA ALA A 7 10.34 11.95 -9.63
C ALA A 7 11.36 10.84 -9.27
N ALA A 8 11.74 10.74 -7.99
CA ALA A 8 12.65 9.69 -7.52
C ALA A 8 11.92 8.33 -7.41
N LEU A 9 10.66 8.34 -6.97
CA LEU A 9 9.84 7.14 -6.82
C LEU A 9 9.47 6.52 -8.17
N SER A 10 9.24 7.33 -9.19
CA SER A 10 8.90 6.87 -10.56
C SER A 10 10.00 6.02 -11.21
N LYS A 11 11.23 6.05 -10.67
CA LYS A 11 12.36 5.21 -11.12
C LYS A 11 12.39 3.83 -10.47
N ARG A 12 11.44 3.51 -9.59
CA ARG A 12 11.34 2.24 -8.88
C ARG A 12 10.08 1.51 -9.29
N ARG A 13 10.08 0.19 -9.10
CA ARG A 13 8.85 -0.59 -9.14
C ARG A 13 8.02 -0.25 -7.90
N ILE A 14 6.83 0.30 -8.11
CA ILE A 14 5.88 0.63 -7.05
C ILE A 14 4.74 -0.38 -7.10
N VAL A 15 4.46 -1.03 -5.98
CA VAL A 15 3.36 -1.98 -5.84
C VAL A 15 2.28 -1.38 -4.93
N LEU A 16 1.05 -1.29 -5.42
CA LEU A 16 -0.12 -0.89 -4.66
C LEU A 16 -0.79 -2.12 -4.04
N ALA A 17 -0.66 -2.25 -2.72
CA ALA A 17 -1.28 -3.31 -1.90
C ALA A 17 -2.80 -3.15 -1.70
N SER A 18 -3.54 -2.65 -2.71
CA SER A 18 -4.97 -2.34 -2.60
C SER A 18 -5.73 -2.59 -3.90
N ALA A 19 -6.87 -3.27 -3.81
CA ALA A 19 -7.79 -3.46 -4.93
C ALA A 19 -8.63 -2.22 -5.30
N SER A 20 -8.50 -1.10 -4.58
CA SER A 20 -9.35 0.08 -4.80
C SER A 20 -9.03 0.80 -6.12
N PRO A 21 -9.99 0.89 -7.07
CA PRO A 21 -9.78 1.61 -8.33
C PRO A 21 -9.44 3.09 -8.10
N ARG A 22 -10.12 3.72 -7.14
CA ARG A 22 -9.87 5.13 -6.77
C ARG A 22 -8.43 5.37 -6.29
N ARG A 23 -7.83 4.46 -5.52
CA ARG A 23 -6.43 4.62 -5.06
C ARG A 23 -5.44 4.53 -6.22
N ARG A 24 -5.70 3.64 -7.17
CA ARG A 24 -4.92 3.54 -8.41
C ARG A 24 -5.02 4.84 -9.21
N GLU A 25 -6.23 5.35 -9.42
CA GLU A 25 -6.46 6.62 -10.14
C GLU A 25 -5.73 7.79 -9.48
N LEU A 26 -5.77 7.90 -8.15
CA LEU A 26 -5.05 8.95 -7.42
C LEU A 26 -3.54 8.88 -7.65
N LEU A 27 -2.94 7.69 -7.57
CA LEU A 27 -1.49 7.52 -7.79
C LEU A 27 -1.10 7.76 -9.25
N SER A 28 -1.92 7.30 -10.20
CA SER A 28 -1.73 7.57 -11.62
C SER A 28 -1.85 9.06 -11.95
N GLY A 29 -2.79 9.78 -11.32
CA GLY A 29 -2.93 11.23 -11.45
C GLY A 29 -1.74 12.01 -10.92
N LEU A 30 -0.93 11.43 -10.02
CA LEU A 30 0.35 11.98 -9.57
C LEU A 30 1.53 11.62 -10.50
N GLY A 31 1.29 10.89 -11.59
CA GLY A 31 2.33 10.44 -12.52
C GLY A 31 3.08 9.18 -12.08
N LEU A 32 2.61 8.48 -11.05
CA LEU A 32 3.20 7.22 -10.60
C LEU A 32 2.62 6.05 -11.38
N THR A 33 3.49 5.21 -11.94
CA THR A 33 3.11 3.90 -12.48
C THR A 33 3.17 2.89 -11.36
N VAL A 34 2.07 2.18 -11.12
CA VAL A 34 1.94 1.23 -10.00
C VAL A 34 1.39 -0.12 -10.47
N ASP A 35 2.00 -1.20 -9.99
CA ASP A 35 1.47 -2.56 -10.12
C ASP A 35 0.42 -2.78 -9.03
N VAL A 36 -0.75 -3.27 -9.37
CA VAL A 36 -1.80 -3.52 -8.37
C VAL A 36 -1.76 -4.98 -7.93
N ILE A 37 -1.44 -5.21 -6.67
CA ILE A 37 -1.49 -6.54 -6.03
C ILE A 37 -2.37 -6.42 -4.79
N PRO A 38 -3.63 -6.88 -4.83
CA PRO A 38 -4.51 -6.84 -3.67
C PRO A 38 -3.96 -7.66 -2.49
N SER A 39 -4.00 -7.07 -1.30
CA SER A 39 -3.73 -7.79 -0.06
C SER A 39 -4.90 -8.74 0.28
N THR A 40 -4.57 -9.91 0.81
CA THR A 40 -5.51 -10.90 1.39
C THR A 40 -5.51 -10.88 2.91
N PHE A 41 -4.80 -9.93 3.53
CA PHE A 41 -4.80 -9.75 4.98
C PHE A 41 -6.18 -9.30 5.46
N ASN A 42 -6.73 -10.03 6.43
CA ASN A 42 -8.00 -9.68 7.07
C ASN A 42 -7.81 -8.44 7.95
N GLU A 43 -8.74 -7.49 7.88
CA GLU A 43 -8.72 -6.27 8.72
C GLU A 43 -9.31 -6.53 10.11
N ASP A 44 -8.93 -7.63 10.75
CA ASP A 44 -9.53 -8.15 11.99
C ASP A 44 -8.68 -7.89 13.24
N LEU A 45 -7.71 -6.97 13.15
CA LEU A 45 -6.96 -6.50 14.32
C LEU A 45 -7.92 -6.00 15.41
N ASN A 46 -7.58 -6.28 16.67
CA ASN A 46 -8.42 -5.88 17.79
C ASN A 46 -8.41 -4.35 17.94
N LYS A 47 -9.53 -3.71 17.58
CA LYS A 47 -9.69 -2.24 17.66
C LYS A 47 -9.46 -1.68 19.05
N ALA A 48 -9.76 -2.44 20.11
CA ALA A 48 -9.55 -2.03 21.50
C ALA A 48 -8.07 -1.97 21.89
N SER A 49 -7.17 -2.54 21.09
CA SER A 49 -5.73 -2.52 21.31
C SER A 49 -5.05 -1.25 20.79
N PHE A 50 -5.78 -0.30 20.19
CA PHE A 50 -5.22 0.92 19.61
C PHE A 50 -5.74 2.16 20.33
N ALA A 51 -4.89 3.18 20.51
CA ALA A 51 -5.29 4.41 21.19
C ALA A 51 -6.16 5.31 20.31
N SER A 52 -6.11 5.12 18.98
CA SER A 52 -6.91 5.88 18.03
C SER A 52 -7.28 5.08 16.77
N ALA A 53 -8.32 5.54 16.07
CA ALA A 53 -8.71 4.98 14.77
C ALA A 53 -7.62 5.16 13.70
N GLY A 54 -6.81 6.22 13.82
CA GLY A 54 -5.68 6.47 12.93
C GLY A 54 -4.57 5.43 13.08
N GLU A 55 -4.24 5.06 14.32
CA GLU A 55 -3.27 3.99 14.62
C GLU A 55 -3.74 2.64 14.09
N TYR A 56 -5.00 2.27 14.35
CA TYR A 56 -5.58 1.04 13.81
C TYR A 56 -5.51 1.00 12.28
N ALA A 57 -5.84 2.10 11.60
CA ALA A 57 -5.78 2.18 10.15
C ALA A 57 -4.33 2.09 9.61
N ALA A 58 -3.38 2.73 10.29
CA ALA A 58 -1.97 2.67 9.93
C ALA A 58 -1.40 1.26 10.11
N GLU A 59 -1.70 0.59 11.22
CA GLU A 59 -1.23 -0.77 11.50
C GLU A 59 -1.82 -1.76 10.47
N THR A 60 -3.12 -1.66 10.21
CA THR A 60 -3.79 -2.46 9.19
C THR A 60 -3.15 -2.25 7.80
N ALA A 61 -2.86 -1.01 7.42
CA ALA A 61 -2.19 -0.71 6.15
C ALA A 61 -0.77 -1.29 6.09
N THR A 62 -0.03 -1.26 7.19
CA THR A 62 1.31 -1.86 7.32
C THR A 62 1.27 -3.36 7.09
N HIS A 63 0.36 -4.08 7.77
CA HIS A 63 0.22 -5.53 7.57
C HIS A 63 -0.13 -5.91 6.13
N LYS A 64 -1.02 -5.15 5.48
CA LYS A 64 -1.35 -5.34 4.06
C LYS A 64 -0.13 -5.17 3.16
N ALA A 65 0.68 -4.13 3.41
CA ALA A 65 1.89 -3.88 2.63
C ALA A 65 2.96 -4.96 2.83
N ILE A 66 3.16 -5.42 4.08
CA ILE A 66 4.11 -6.50 4.39
C ILE A 66 3.70 -7.79 3.68
N GLU A 67 2.44 -8.19 3.77
CA GLU A 67 1.93 -9.41 3.12
C GLU A 67 2.12 -9.37 1.60
N VAL A 68 1.77 -8.24 0.97
CA VAL A 68 1.97 -8.05 -0.47
C VAL A 68 3.45 -7.98 -0.85
N SER A 69 4.32 -7.45 0.01
CA SER A 69 5.77 -7.40 -0.26
C SER A 69 6.36 -8.79 -0.41
N SER A 70 5.96 -9.74 0.46
CA SER A 70 6.37 -11.14 0.38
C SER A 70 5.90 -11.78 -0.93
N LYS A 71 4.65 -11.52 -1.35
CA LYS A 71 4.12 -12.00 -2.63
C LYS A 71 4.89 -11.41 -3.83
N ALA A 72 5.13 -10.11 -3.84
CA ALA A 72 5.82 -9.41 -4.92
C ALA A 72 7.27 -9.89 -5.10
N LEU A 73 7.95 -10.22 -4.00
CA LEU A 73 9.29 -10.80 -4.02
C LEU A 73 9.28 -12.25 -4.54
N SER A 74 8.29 -13.06 -4.14
CA SER A 74 8.18 -14.45 -4.62
C SER A 74 7.88 -14.57 -6.11
N ALA A 75 7.18 -13.60 -6.70
CA ALA A 75 6.86 -13.58 -8.13
C ALA A 75 8.02 -13.08 -9.03
N SER A 76 9.16 -12.73 -8.45
CA SER A 76 10.34 -12.19 -9.15
C SER A 76 11.51 -13.20 -9.25
N GLN A 77 11.26 -14.48 -8.96
CA GLN A 77 12.17 -15.63 -9.15
C GLN A 77 11.58 -16.57 -10.21
#